data_AF-A0A084EMS7-F1
#
_entry.id   AF-A0A084EMS7-F1
#
_cell.length_a   1.000
_cell.length_b   1.000
_cell.length_c   1.000
_cell.angle_alpha   90.00
_cell.angle_beta   90.00
_cell.angle_gamma   90.00
#
_symmetry.space_group_name_H-M   'P 1'
#
loop_
_entity.id
_entity.type
_entity.pdbx_description
1 polymer ?
#
loop_
_entity_poly.entity_id
_entity_poly.type
_entity_poly.pdbx_seq_one_letter_code
_entity_poly.pdbx_strand_id
1 'polypeptide(L)'
;MRAWICLVPLALAACSGTYEPTPLTEKQAAKMDKALAGLVPGDKVTCVNREPQTNFTVISGNTLLYRVSRKLIYKNELIGSCNGLARGDTMIVRTFGSQYCRGDITSSADLTIGIPTGNCALGDFIPYRPPAP
;
A
#
# COMPACT_ATOMS: atom_id res chain seq x y z
N MET A 1 -25.59 -22.09 53.09
CA MET A 1 -25.11 -20.89 52.36
C MET A 1 -24.67 -21.35 50.97
N ARG A 2 -25.54 -21.23 49.95
CA ARG A 2 -25.29 -21.73 48.59
C ARG A 2 -24.62 -20.61 47.80
N ALA A 3 -23.32 -20.76 47.51
CA ALA A 3 -22.54 -19.79 46.77
C ALA A 3 -22.97 -19.76 45.29
N TRP A 4 -23.40 -18.59 44.83
CA TRP A 4 -23.75 -18.32 43.45
C TRP A 4 -22.46 -18.00 42.69
N ILE A 5 -22.01 -18.90 41.84
CA ILE A 5 -20.86 -18.67 40.95
C ILE A 5 -21.38 -17.89 39.74
N CYS A 6 -21.15 -16.58 39.72
CA CYS A 6 -21.34 -15.75 38.54
C CYS A 6 -20.16 -15.95 37.58
N LEU A 7 -20.37 -16.71 36.51
CA LEU A 7 -19.47 -16.77 35.35
C LEU A 7 -19.57 -15.44 34.57
N VAL A 8 -18.55 -14.59 34.69
CA VAL A 8 -18.38 -13.38 33.88
C VAL A 8 -17.73 -13.79 32.55
N PRO A 9 -18.32 -13.47 31.38
CA PRO A 9 -17.67 -13.73 30.10
C PRO A 9 -16.52 -12.72 29.91
N LEU A 10 -15.30 -13.24 29.77
CA LEU A 10 -14.13 -12.48 29.34
C LEU A 10 -14.34 -12.03 27.89
N ALA A 11 -14.65 -10.75 27.69
CA ALA A 11 -14.63 -10.13 26.37
C ALA A 11 -13.17 -10.01 25.90
N LEU A 12 -12.77 -10.85 24.95
CA LEU A 12 -11.49 -10.73 24.25
C LEU A 12 -11.55 -9.48 23.35
N ALA A 13 -11.03 -8.36 23.84
CA ALA A 13 -10.75 -7.19 23.02
C ALA A 13 -9.62 -7.53 22.05
N ALA A 14 -9.97 -7.86 20.81
CA ALA A 14 -9.00 -7.96 19.72
C ALA A 14 -8.49 -6.55 19.39
N CYS A 15 -7.23 -6.26 19.73
CA CYS A 15 -6.54 -5.07 19.27
C CYS A 15 -6.39 -5.15 17.74
N SER A 16 -7.29 -4.50 16.99
CA SER A 16 -7.01 -4.14 15.61
C SER A 16 -5.93 -3.06 15.63
N GLY A 17 -4.67 -3.45 15.42
CA GLY A 17 -3.57 -2.50 15.26
C GLY A 17 -3.84 -1.64 14.03
N THR A 18 -4.29 -0.40 14.24
CA THR A 18 -4.48 0.57 13.17
C THR A 18 -3.10 1.09 12.76
N TYR A 19 -2.59 0.62 11.63
CA TYR A 19 -1.39 1.21 11.02
C TYR A 19 -1.80 2.52 10.34
N GLU A 20 -1.43 3.66 10.93
CA GLU A 20 -1.60 4.97 10.30
C GLU A 20 -0.43 5.23 9.34
N PRO A 21 -0.70 5.52 8.06
CA PRO A 21 0.33 5.89 7.10
C PRO A 21 1.08 7.14 7.57
N THR A 22 2.41 7.13 7.49
CA THR A 22 3.24 8.31 7.76
C THR A 22 2.82 9.46 6.84
N PRO A 23 2.65 10.70 7.35
CA PRO A 23 2.24 11.83 6.53
C PRO A 23 3.28 12.15 5.45
N LEU A 24 2.81 12.55 4.26
CA LEU A 24 3.66 12.94 3.15
C LEU A 24 4.29 14.31 3.39
N THR A 25 5.56 14.46 2.98
CA THR A 25 6.19 15.80 2.86
C THR A 25 5.54 16.59 1.72
N GLU A 26 5.69 17.93 1.73
CA GLU A 26 5.14 18.79 0.67
C GLU A 26 5.57 18.37 -0.73
N LYS A 27 6.85 17.99 -0.91
CA LYS A 27 7.38 17.52 -2.19
C LYS A 27 6.73 16.21 -2.64
N GLN A 28 6.44 15.31 -1.70
CA GLN A 28 5.80 14.03 -1.99
C GLN A 28 4.32 14.21 -2.32
N ALA A 29 3.62 15.07 -1.56
CA ALA A 29 2.24 15.46 -1.82
C ALA A 29 2.12 16.09 -3.21
N ALA A 30 2.96 17.07 -3.54
CA ALA A 30 2.97 17.71 -4.87
C ALA A 30 3.25 16.71 -6.00
N LYS A 31 4.14 15.73 -5.79
CA LYS A 31 4.40 14.64 -6.76
C LYS A 31 3.16 13.76 -6.95
N MET A 32 2.47 13.43 -5.86
CA MET A 32 1.24 12.63 -5.89
C MET A 32 0.11 13.39 -6.59
N ASP A 33 -0.13 14.63 -6.20
CA ASP A 33 -1.19 15.48 -6.77
C ASP A 33 -0.98 15.70 -8.26
N LYS A 34 0.26 15.94 -8.68
CA LYS A 34 0.62 16.03 -10.11
C LYS A 34 0.34 14.73 -10.85
N ALA A 35 0.63 13.58 -10.24
CA ALA A 35 0.41 12.27 -10.86
C ALA A 35 -1.07 11.90 -10.95
N LEU A 36 -1.91 12.38 -10.03
CA LEU A 36 -3.33 12.10 -9.93
C LEU A 36 -4.23 13.24 -10.44
N ALA A 37 -3.64 14.28 -11.04
CA ALA A 37 -4.36 15.47 -11.48
C ALA A 37 -5.53 15.12 -12.43
N GLY A 38 -6.73 15.61 -12.09
CA GLY A 38 -7.95 15.35 -12.85
C GLY A 38 -8.54 13.94 -12.66
N LEU A 39 -8.01 13.15 -11.72
CA LEU A 39 -8.57 11.85 -11.34
C LEU A 39 -9.20 11.94 -9.95
N VAL A 40 -10.29 11.21 -9.75
CA VAL A 40 -11.00 11.06 -8.48
C VAL A 40 -10.82 9.65 -7.92
N PRO A 41 -10.68 9.49 -6.59
CA PRO A 41 -10.58 8.19 -5.96
C PRO A 41 -11.92 7.43 -6.01
N GLY A 42 -11.86 6.11 -6.21
CA GLY A 42 -12.98 5.19 -6.02
C GLY A 42 -12.76 4.26 -4.83
N ASP A 43 -13.59 3.22 -4.73
CA ASP A 43 -13.54 2.26 -3.64
C ASP A 43 -12.27 1.41 -3.64
N LYS A 44 -11.79 1.07 -2.44
CA LYS A 44 -10.64 0.18 -2.24
C LYS A 44 -10.93 -1.20 -2.82
N VAL A 45 -9.96 -1.74 -3.55
CA VAL A 45 -9.96 -3.12 -4.05
C VAL A 45 -8.74 -3.86 -3.54
N THR A 46 -8.92 -5.14 -3.23
CA THR A 46 -7.86 -5.97 -2.62
C THR A 46 -6.88 -6.51 -3.65
N CYS A 47 -7.32 -6.76 -4.89
CA CYS A 47 -6.49 -7.29 -5.96
C CYS A 47 -6.71 -6.51 -7.26
N VAL A 48 -5.64 -6.32 -8.02
CA VAL A 48 -5.65 -5.69 -9.35
C VAL A 48 -4.85 -6.52 -10.34
N ASN A 49 -5.22 -6.48 -11.62
CA ASN A 49 -4.49 -7.24 -12.64
C ASN A 49 -3.05 -6.69 -12.82
N ARG A 50 -2.10 -7.60 -13.03
CA ARG A 50 -0.72 -7.26 -13.37
C ARG A 50 -0.62 -7.00 -14.87
N GLU A 51 -0.30 -5.77 -15.22
CA GLU A 51 -0.15 -5.33 -16.60
C GLU A 51 1.33 -5.27 -17.05
N PRO A 52 1.73 -5.88 -18.19
CA PRO A 52 3.13 -6.05 -18.59
C PRO A 52 3.94 -4.78 -18.90
N GLN A 53 3.29 -3.62 -19.06
CA GLN A 53 3.92 -2.35 -19.45
C GLN A 53 3.63 -1.22 -18.44
N THR A 54 3.44 -1.61 -17.18
CA THR A 54 3.01 -0.71 -16.11
C THR A 54 4.05 -0.69 -15.01
N ASN A 55 4.18 0.47 -14.36
CA ASN A 55 5.22 0.69 -13.37
C ASN A 55 4.63 1.18 -12.05
N PHE A 56 5.24 0.73 -10.95
CA PHE A 56 5.06 1.36 -9.65
C PHE A 56 5.93 2.62 -9.58
N THR A 57 5.32 3.72 -9.15
CA THR A 57 6.01 4.97 -8.84
C THR A 57 5.98 5.16 -7.33
N VAL A 58 7.14 5.20 -6.72
CA VAL A 58 7.27 5.46 -5.28
C VAL A 58 6.97 6.93 -5.00
N ILE A 59 6.04 7.19 -4.08
CA ILE A 59 5.76 8.53 -3.54
C ILE A 59 6.45 8.69 -2.19
N SER A 60 6.30 7.71 -1.31
CA SER A 60 6.95 7.64 0.02
C SER A 60 7.35 6.20 0.35
N GLY A 61 7.89 5.96 1.56
CA GLY A 61 8.25 4.62 2.01
C GLY A 61 7.07 3.64 2.15
N ASN A 62 5.85 4.17 2.17
CA ASN A 62 4.60 3.42 2.33
C ASN A 62 3.51 3.76 1.29
N THR A 63 3.73 4.71 0.38
CA THR A 63 2.73 5.10 -0.64
C THR A 63 3.30 4.98 -2.04
N LEU A 64 2.56 4.28 -2.89
CA LEU A 64 2.94 3.95 -4.26
C LEU A 64 1.81 4.27 -5.22
N LEU A 65 2.16 4.60 -6.46
CA LEU A 65 1.21 4.69 -7.56
C LEU A 65 1.51 3.62 -8.61
N TYR A 66 0.54 2.75 -8.85
CA TYR A 66 0.57 1.76 -9.91
C TYR A 66 -0.19 2.29 -11.13
N ARG A 67 0.55 2.75 -12.15
CA ARG A 67 -0.04 3.40 -13.33
C ARG A 67 -0.35 2.35 -14.40
N VAL A 68 -1.63 2.08 -14.61
CA VAL A 68 -2.10 1.22 -15.71
C VAL A 68 -2.25 2.00 -17.01
N SER A 69 -2.85 3.19 -16.93
CA SER A 69 -2.94 4.12 -18.05
C SER A 69 -3.01 5.56 -17.55
N ARG A 70 -3.10 6.54 -18.45
CA ARG A 70 -3.34 7.94 -18.07
C ARG A 70 -4.70 8.16 -17.38
N LYS A 71 -5.64 7.24 -17.55
CA LYS A 71 -7.01 7.30 -17.00
C LYS A 71 -7.24 6.33 -15.85
N LEU A 72 -6.23 5.53 -15.48
CA LEU A 72 -6.34 4.56 -14.40
C LEU A 72 -5.00 4.42 -13.68
N ILE A 73 -4.96 4.96 -12.47
CA ILE A 73 -3.82 4.86 -11.57
C ILE A 73 -4.34 4.29 -10.26
N TYR A 74 -3.72 3.24 -9.75
CA TYR A 74 -4.04 2.76 -8.41
C TYR A 74 -3.07 3.36 -7.41
N LYS A 75 -3.58 3.97 -6.36
CA LYS A 75 -2.79 4.28 -5.16
C LYS A 75 -2.76 3.05 -4.28
N ASN A 76 -1.56 2.57 -3.95
CA ASN A 76 -1.38 1.50 -2.97
C ASN A 76 -0.72 2.09 -1.72
N GLU A 77 -1.32 1.82 -0.57
CA GLU A 77 -0.75 2.13 0.73
C GLU A 77 -0.20 0.83 1.31
N LEU A 78 1.12 0.71 1.37
CA LEU A 78 1.81 -0.48 1.84
C LEU A 78 1.43 -0.81 3.29
N ILE A 79 1.35 -2.10 3.58
CA ILE A 79 1.30 -2.61 4.95
C ILE A 79 2.73 -2.54 5.48
N GLY A 80 2.95 -1.64 6.45
CA GLY A 80 4.28 -1.27 6.91
C GLY A 80 4.99 -0.27 5.97
N SER A 81 6.31 -0.19 6.08
CA SER A 81 7.14 0.73 5.28
C SER A 81 8.39 0.01 4.83
N CYS A 82 8.66 0.02 3.52
CA CYS A 82 9.89 -0.53 2.98
C CYS A 82 10.99 0.53 3.10
N ASN A 83 11.92 0.30 4.04
CA ASN A 83 13.05 1.20 4.28
C ASN A 83 13.86 1.45 3.00
N GLY A 84 14.26 2.71 2.80
CA GLY A 84 15.08 3.10 1.65
C GLY A 84 14.33 3.41 0.35
N LEU A 85 13.06 2.97 0.19
CA LEU A 85 12.26 3.33 -0.99
C LEU A 85 12.16 4.84 -1.22
N ALA A 86 11.91 5.61 -0.15
CA ALA A 86 11.84 7.07 -0.23
C ALA A 86 13.20 7.72 -0.56
N ARG A 87 14.31 6.99 -0.41
CA ARG A 87 15.68 7.46 -0.64
C ARG A 87 16.23 7.05 -2.00
N GLY A 88 15.53 6.20 -2.75
CA GLY A 88 15.90 5.81 -4.11
C GLY A 88 16.06 4.31 -4.31
N ASP A 89 15.86 3.49 -3.28
CA ASP A 89 15.98 2.04 -3.41
C ASP A 89 14.94 1.47 -4.38
N THR A 90 15.30 0.37 -5.03
CA THR A 90 14.44 -0.30 -5.99
C THR A 90 13.41 -1.17 -5.27
N MET A 91 12.15 -0.98 -5.64
CA MET A 91 11.05 -1.83 -5.19
C MET A 91 11.07 -3.17 -5.93
N ILE A 92 10.94 -4.25 -5.17
CA ILE A 92 10.83 -5.62 -5.67
C ILE A 92 9.51 -6.17 -5.13
N VAL A 93 8.55 -6.42 -6.03
CA VAL A 93 7.27 -7.06 -5.68
C VAL A 93 7.33 -8.52 -6.10
N ARG A 94 7.06 -9.44 -5.18
CA ARG A 94 6.95 -10.88 -5.44
C ARG A 94 5.48 -11.28 -5.39
N THR A 95 4.91 -11.52 -6.57
CA THR A 95 3.52 -12.00 -6.71
C THR A 95 3.51 -13.42 -7.26
N PHE A 96 2.55 -14.22 -6.83
CA PHE A 96 2.24 -15.50 -7.47
C PHE A 96 0.96 -15.34 -8.30
N GLY A 97 1.04 -15.52 -9.62
CA GLY A 97 -0.14 -15.46 -10.52
C GLY A 97 -0.14 -14.27 -11.48
N SER A 98 -1.32 -13.74 -11.79
CA SER A 98 -1.57 -12.67 -12.77
C SER A 98 -2.05 -11.36 -12.14
N GLN A 99 -2.05 -11.26 -10.82
CA GLN A 99 -2.59 -10.12 -10.07
C GLN A 99 -1.58 -9.63 -9.03
N TYR A 100 -1.69 -8.35 -8.68
CA TYR A 100 -1.14 -7.76 -7.47
C TYR A 100 -2.25 -7.71 -6.42
N CYS A 101 -2.02 -8.34 -5.27
CA CYS A 101 -2.99 -8.41 -4.18
C CYS A 101 -2.44 -7.81 -2.89
N ARG A 102 -3.33 -7.32 -2.04
CA ARG A 102 -3.04 -7.00 -0.65
C ARG A 102 -2.37 -8.20 0.01
N GLY A 103 -1.25 -7.97 0.70
CA GLY A 103 -0.46 -9.00 1.36
C GLY A 103 0.68 -9.56 0.51
N ASP A 104 0.76 -9.24 -0.78
CA ASP A 104 1.88 -9.66 -1.62
C ASP A 104 3.21 -9.12 -1.08
N ILE A 105 4.20 -10.01 -0.98
CA ILE A 105 5.50 -9.73 -0.39
C ILE A 105 6.23 -8.70 -1.25
N THR A 106 6.60 -7.59 -0.61
CA THR A 106 7.34 -6.50 -1.24
C THR A 106 8.60 -6.21 -0.45
N SER A 107 9.70 -5.93 -1.14
CA SER A 107 10.95 -5.53 -0.51
C SER A 107 11.58 -4.37 -1.26
N SER A 108 12.50 -3.68 -0.60
CA SER A 108 13.41 -2.71 -1.22
C SER A 108 14.82 -3.28 -1.26
N ALA A 109 15.58 -2.86 -2.27
CA ALA A 109 17.01 -3.16 -2.37
C ALA A 109 17.79 -1.96 -2.91
N ASP A 110 18.98 -1.75 -2.36
CA ASP A 110 19.96 -0.84 -2.94
C ASP A 110 20.74 -1.60 -4.03
N LEU A 111 20.52 -1.21 -5.29
CA LEU A 111 21.17 -1.85 -6.43
C LEU A 111 22.66 -1.48 -6.58
N THR A 112 23.12 -0.45 -5.87
CA THR A 112 24.53 -0.02 -5.89
C THR A 112 25.42 -1.03 -5.17
N ILE A 113 24.94 -1.53 -4.02
CA ILE A 113 25.66 -2.50 -3.17
C ILE A 113 25.03 -3.90 -3.22
N GLY A 114 23.86 -4.05 -3.85
CA GLY A 114 23.23 -5.35 -4.13
C GLY A 114 22.56 -6.03 -2.94
N ILE A 115 22.18 -5.28 -1.90
CA ILE A 115 21.55 -5.86 -0.69
C ILE A 115 20.09 -5.41 -0.50
N PRO A 116 19.22 -6.27 0.07
CA PRO A 116 17.89 -5.86 0.53
C PRO A 116 17.97 -4.86 1.68
N THR A 117 17.11 -3.86 1.68
CA THR A 117 17.12 -2.75 2.64
C THR A 117 15.83 -2.64 3.46
N GLY A 118 14.74 -3.25 3.01
CA GLY A 118 13.46 -3.21 3.70
C GLY A 118 12.49 -4.29 3.23
N ASN A 119 11.54 -4.63 4.10
CA ASN A 119 10.47 -5.58 3.83
C ASN A 119 9.13 -4.95 4.19
N CYS A 120 8.14 -5.15 3.34
CA CYS A 120 6.77 -4.67 3.50
C CYS A 120 5.82 -5.58 2.69
N ALA A 121 4.54 -5.24 2.67
CA ALA A 121 3.58 -5.92 1.79
C ALA A 121 2.69 -4.90 1.09
N LEU A 122 2.18 -5.27 -0.09
CA LEU A 122 1.16 -4.47 -0.77
C LEU A 122 -0.07 -4.33 0.13
N GLY A 123 -0.68 -3.14 0.19
CA GLY A 123 -1.96 -2.96 0.84
C GLY A 123 -3.12 -2.95 -0.15
N ASP A 124 -4.20 -2.26 0.21
CA ASP A 124 -5.33 -2.08 -0.69
C ASP A 124 -4.98 -1.11 -1.81
N PHE A 125 -5.63 -1.31 -2.96
CA PHE A 125 -5.52 -0.46 -4.12
C PHE A 125 -6.74 0.47 -4.20
N ILE A 126 -6.50 1.78 -4.19
CA ILE A 126 -7.52 2.79 -4.44
C ILE A 126 -7.42 3.21 -5.90
N PRO A 127 -8.42 2.93 -6.76
CA PRO A 127 -8.39 3.35 -8.14
C PRO A 127 -8.65 4.85 -8.25
N TYR A 128 -7.86 5.53 -9.06
CA TYR A 128 -8.06 6.90 -9.49
C TYR A 128 -8.42 6.92 -10.96
N ARG A 129 -9.60 7.47 -11.28
CA ARG A 129 -10.16 7.55 -12.63
C ARG A 129 -10.68 8.96 -12.90
N PRO A 130 -10.84 9.40 -14.16
CA PRO A 130 -11.55 10.63 -14.45
C PRO A 130 -12.94 10.60 -13.80
N PRO A 131 -13.47 11.76 -13.38
CA PRO A 131 -14.84 11.84 -12.88
C PRO A 131 -15.80 11.28 -13.94
N ALA A 132 -16.87 10.62 -13.47
CA ALA A 132 -17.94 10.21 -14.35
C ALA A 132 -18.51 11.46 -15.07
N PRO A 133 -18.87 11.33 -16.36
CA PRO A 133 -19.48 12.42 -17.12
C PRO A 133 -20.85 12.81 -16.57
#